data_AF-A0A645ES01-F1
#
_entry.id   AF-A0A645ES01-F1
#
_cell.length_a   1.000
_cell.length_b   1.000
_cell.length_c   1.000
_cell.angle_alpha   90.00
_cell.angle_beta   90.00
_cell.angle_gamma   90.00
#
_symmetry.space_group_name_H-M   'P 1'
#
loop_
_entity.id
_entity.type
_entity.pdbx_description
1 polymer ?
#
loop_
_entity_poly.entity_id
_entity_poly.type
_entity_poly.pdbx_seq_one_letter_code
_entity_poly.pdbx_strand_id
1 'polypeptide(L)'
;MSAVADIGWVGRPEGGMADIEVAAIFGSRTAMLGTDNDLFEVLKRFAPGAIRPKLWMRCGVGDELVSTNREFKARLEAAGGWKLDYREQPGVHDWNFWLGIMPELLDFFTAR
;
A
#
# COMPACT_ATOMS: atom_id res chain seq x y z
N MET A 1 3.21 7.40 -1.95
CA MET A 1 4.30 6.69 -1.25
C MET A 1 4.30 5.25 -1.72
N SER A 2 5.46 4.66 -1.93
CA SER A 2 5.61 3.26 -2.31
C SER A 2 5.38 2.34 -1.12
N ALA A 3 4.17 2.43 -0.53
CA ALA A 3 3.88 1.92 0.81
C ALA A 3 2.88 0.76 0.82
N VAL A 4 2.30 0.41 -0.34
CA VAL A 4 1.38 -0.72 -0.39
C VAL A 4 2.18 -2.01 -0.55
N ALA A 5 2.23 -2.78 0.53
CA ALA A 5 2.79 -4.10 0.58
C ALA A 5 1.66 -5.13 0.77
N ASP A 6 1.73 -6.24 0.03
CA ASP A 6 0.89 -7.42 0.27
C ASP A 6 1.55 -8.19 1.40
N ILE A 7 1.08 -7.98 2.62
CA ILE A 7 1.66 -8.65 3.80
C ILE A 7 1.53 -10.17 3.68
N GLY A 8 0.53 -10.69 2.97
CA GLY A 8 0.40 -12.11 2.68
C GLY A 8 1.47 -12.65 1.74
N TRP A 9 2.10 -11.79 0.94
CA TRP A 9 3.29 -12.09 0.16
C TRP A 9 4.58 -11.83 0.96
N VAL A 10 4.77 -10.64 1.55
CA VAL A 10 6.02 -10.29 2.27
C VAL A 10 6.26 -11.20 3.48
N GLY A 11 5.18 -11.59 4.16
CA GLY A 11 5.20 -12.53 5.27
C GLY A 11 5.23 -14.00 4.82
N ARG A 12 5.65 -14.32 3.60
CA ARG A 12 6.09 -15.67 3.20
C ARG A 12 7.61 -15.79 3.30
N PRO A 13 8.19 -17.00 3.45
CA PRO A 13 9.65 -17.17 3.46
C PRO A 13 10.34 -16.54 2.24
N GLU A 14 9.70 -16.62 1.07
CA GLU A 14 10.15 -16.02 -0.18
C GLU A 14 9.89 -14.51 -0.30
N GLY A 15 9.05 -13.95 0.57
CA GLY A 15 8.66 -12.54 0.58
C GLY A 15 9.62 -11.61 1.31
N GLY A 16 10.66 -12.17 1.93
CA GLY A 16 11.77 -11.40 2.50
C GLY A 16 11.67 -11.08 3.99
N MET A 17 10.51 -11.25 4.66
CA MET A 17 10.46 -11.09 6.12
C MET A 17 10.95 -12.34 6.85
N ALA A 18 11.89 -12.13 7.76
CA ALA A 18 12.41 -13.16 8.63
C ALA A 18 11.34 -13.62 9.64
N ASP A 19 11.41 -14.87 10.09
CA ASP A 19 10.44 -15.43 11.04
C ASP A 19 10.37 -14.61 12.34
N ILE A 20 11.50 -14.07 12.78
CA ILE A 20 11.56 -13.22 13.98
C ILE A 20 10.78 -11.91 13.79
N GLU A 21 10.80 -11.31 12.60
CA GLU A 21 10.08 -10.08 12.29
C GLU A 21 8.58 -10.35 12.21
N VAL A 22 8.19 -11.45 11.55
CA VAL A 22 6.79 -11.88 11.49
C VAL A 22 6.26 -12.14 12.89
N ALA A 23 7.02 -12.84 13.73
CA ALA A 23 6.62 -13.12 15.11
C ALA A 23 6.49 -11.82 15.94
N ALA A 24 7.42 -10.88 15.78
CA ALA A 24 7.40 -9.62 16.51
C ALA A 24 6.23 -8.70 16.11
N ILE A 25 5.88 -8.66 14.82
CA ILE A 25 4.88 -7.73 14.27
C ILE A 25 3.47 -8.35 14.27
N PHE A 26 3.37 -9.62 13.89
CA PHE A 26 2.10 -10.31 13.64
C PHE A 26 1.86 -11.53 14.53
N GLY A 27 2.80 -11.90 15.39
CA GLY A 27 2.74 -13.10 16.24
C GLY A 27 3.12 -14.38 15.51
N SER A 28 2.54 -14.65 14.34
CA SER A 28 2.93 -15.77 13.47
C SER A 28 2.51 -15.55 12.02
N ARG A 29 3.08 -16.32 11.08
CA ARG A 29 2.69 -16.28 9.65
C ARG A 29 1.20 -16.60 9.44
N THR A 30 0.64 -17.48 10.27
CA THR A 30 -0.79 -17.83 10.21
C THR A 30 -1.67 -16.77 10.84
N ALA A 31 -1.23 -16.13 11.93
CA ALA A 31 -2.00 -15.10 12.63
C ALA A 31 -2.08 -13.78 11.85
N MET A 32 -1.16 -13.55 10.91
CA MET A 32 -1.13 -12.34 10.07
C MET A 32 -2.28 -12.26 9.05
N LEU A 33 -2.67 -13.40 8.46
CA LEU A 33 -3.61 -13.45 7.34
C LEU A 33 -5.06 -13.21 7.78
N GLY A 34 -5.87 -12.59 6.91
CA GLY A 34 -7.29 -12.36 7.21
C GLY A 34 -7.55 -11.26 8.23
N THR A 35 -6.51 -10.54 8.66
CA THR A 35 -6.58 -9.48 9.68
C THR A 35 -6.70 -8.10 9.06
N ASP A 36 -6.96 -7.11 9.90
CA ASP A 36 -7.01 -5.71 9.48
C ASP A 36 -5.62 -5.12 9.15
N ASN A 37 -4.54 -5.89 9.37
CA ASN A 37 -3.21 -5.53 8.88
C ASN A 37 -3.07 -5.73 7.36
N ASP A 38 -3.95 -6.54 6.76
CA ASP A 38 -3.96 -6.80 5.33
C ASP A 38 -4.90 -5.81 4.62
N LEU A 39 -4.33 -4.85 3.90
CA LEU A 39 -5.09 -3.84 3.15
C LEU A 39 -6.08 -4.47 2.14
N PHE A 40 -5.75 -5.65 1.61
CA PHE A 40 -6.61 -6.37 0.68
C PHE A 40 -7.84 -6.98 1.39
N GLU A 41 -7.68 -7.41 2.64
CA GLU A 41 -8.79 -7.88 3.49
C GLU A 41 -9.64 -6.73 3.99
N VAL A 42 -9.02 -5.63 4.43
CA VAL A 42 -9.72 -4.41 4.85
C VAL A 42 -10.62 -3.89 3.72
N LEU A 43 -10.14 -3.89 2.48
CA LEU A 43 -10.91 -3.42 1.33
C LEU A 43 -12.19 -4.24 1.10
N LYS A 44 -12.18 -5.55 1.38
CA LYS A 44 -13.37 -6.42 1.24
C LYS A 44 -14.46 -6.11 2.27
N ARG A 45 -14.10 -5.53 3.41
CA ARG A 45 -14.99 -5.33 4.57
C ARG A 45 -15.48 -3.89 4.69
N PHE A 46 -15.15 -3.03 3.71
CA PHE A 46 -15.52 -1.62 3.76
C PHE A 46 -17.04 -1.46 3.72
N ALA A 47 -17.63 -1.02 4.83
CA ALA A 47 -19.08 -0.96 4.97
C ALA A 47 -19.72 0.02 3.98
N PRO A 48 -20.93 -0.29 3.44
CA PRO A 48 -21.75 0.69 2.74
C PRO A 48 -21.96 1.93 3.63
N GLY A 49 -21.72 3.12 3.09
CA GLY A 49 -21.83 4.38 3.84
C GLY A 49 -20.60 4.78 4.69
N ALA A 50 -19.57 3.93 4.78
CA ALA A 50 -18.31 4.32 5.42
C ALA A 50 -17.64 5.48 4.67
N ILE A 51 -17.03 6.40 5.44
CA ILE A 51 -16.26 7.52 4.89
C ILE A 51 -15.04 6.95 4.17
N ARG A 52 -14.94 7.24 2.87
CA ARG A 52 -13.77 6.91 2.05
C ARG A 52 -12.86 8.13 1.98
N PRO A 53 -11.64 8.11 2.55
CA PRO A 53 -10.70 9.19 2.36
C PRO A 53 -10.30 9.29 0.88
N LYS A 54 -9.88 10.49 0.47
CA LYS A 54 -9.12 10.63 -0.77
C LYS A 54 -7.79 9.89 -0.57
N LEU A 55 -7.42 9.05 -1.53
CA LEU A 55 -6.18 8.29 -1.51
C LEU A 55 -5.20 8.90 -2.49
N TRP A 56 -3.94 9.04 -2.07
CA TRP A 56 -2.84 9.49 -2.90
C TRP A 56 -1.73 8.44 -2.91
N MET A 57 -1.39 7.97 -4.11
CA MET A 57 -0.42 6.92 -4.33
C MET A 57 0.61 7.37 -5.37
N ARG A 58 1.87 7.12 -5.06
CA ARG A 58 3.05 7.37 -5.90
C ARG A 58 4.00 6.22 -5.73
N CYS A 59 4.46 5.64 -6.84
CA CYS A 59 5.43 4.54 -6.83
C CYS A 59 6.44 4.72 -7.98
N GLY A 60 7.69 4.37 -7.73
CA GLY A 60 8.72 4.37 -8.76
C GLY A 60 8.52 3.20 -9.71
N VAL A 61 8.66 3.39 -11.03
CA VAL A 61 8.54 2.29 -12.00
C VAL A 61 9.63 1.21 -11.83
N GLY A 62 10.75 1.56 -11.19
CA GLY A 62 11.84 0.64 -10.84
C GLY A 62 11.82 0.18 -9.38
N ASP A 63 10.77 0.49 -8.63
CA ASP A 63 10.59 0.00 -7.26
C ASP A 63 10.12 -1.46 -7.26
N GLU A 64 10.66 -2.28 -6.38
CA GLU A 64 10.30 -3.70 -6.24
C GLU A 64 8.81 -3.88 -5.86
N LEU A 65 8.20 -2.88 -5.21
CA LEU A 65 6.81 -2.88 -4.78
C LEU A 65 5.82 -2.37 -5.85
N VAL A 66 6.28 -2.04 -7.06
CA VAL A 66 5.41 -1.45 -8.10
C VAL A 66 4.27 -2.39 -8.51
N SER A 67 4.52 -3.70 -8.54
CA SER A 67 3.52 -4.72 -8.87
C SER A 67 2.38 -4.72 -7.85
N THR A 68 2.69 -4.73 -6.56
CA THR A 68 1.71 -4.67 -5.47
C THR A 68 0.93 -3.35 -5.48
N ASN A 69 1.59 -2.23 -5.77
CA ASN A 69 0.92 -0.94 -5.90
C ASN A 69 -0.11 -0.94 -7.04
N ARG A 70 0.23 -1.52 -8.19
CA ARG A 70 -0.68 -1.68 -9.34
C ARG A 70 -1.85 -2.60 -9.01
N GLU A 71 -1.60 -3.69 -8.30
CA GLU A 71 -2.64 -4.63 -7.89
C GLU A 71 -3.65 -3.97 -6.93
N PHE A 72 -3.15 -3.24 -5.94
CA PHE A 72 -4.04 -2.55 -5.00
C PHE A 72 -4.84 -1.44 -5.67
N LYS A 73 -4.24 -0.67 -6.59
CA LYS A 73 -4.98 0.26 -7.47
C LYS A 73 -6.13 -0.46 -8.18
N ALA A 74 -5.86 -1.57 -8.85
CA ALA A 74 -6.88 -2.30 -9.60
C ALA A 74 -8.03 -2.77 -8.70
N ARG A 75 -7.73 -3.20 -7.47
CA ARG A 75 -8.76 -3.61 -6.51
C ARG A 75 -9.56 -2.43 -5.95
N LEU A 76 -8.92 -1.28 -5.70
CA LEU A 76 -9.63 -0.04 -5.33
C LEU A 76 -10.61 0.40 -6.44
N GLU A 77 -10.16 0.33 -7.70
CA GLU A 77 -11.00 0.64 -8.87
C GLU A 77 -12.16 -0.33 -9.00
N ALA A 78 -11.92 -1.63 -8.83
CA ALA A 78 -12.95 -2.66 -8.88
C ALA A 78 -13.97 -2.54 -7.73
N ALA A 79 -13.52 -2.19 -6.52
CA ALA A 79 -14.38 -1.98 -5.36
C ALA A 79 -15.29 -0.74 -5.53
N GLY A 80 -14.85 0.24 -6.30
CA GLY A 80 -15.61 1.46 -6.59
C GLY A 80 -15.77 2.42 -5.40
N GLY A 81 -16.13 3.66 -5.72
CA GLY A 81 -16.41 4.70 -4.70
C GLY A 81 -15.18 5.35 -4.06
N TRP A 82 -13.96 4.96 -4.44
CA TRP A 82 -12.71 5.55 -3.94
C TRP A 82 -12.27 6.74 -4.81
N LYS A 83 -11.87 7.84 -4.15
CA LYS A 83 -11.22 8.97 -4.82
C LYS A 83 -9.71 8.73 -4.80
N LEU A 84 -9.18 8.11 -5.84
CA LEU A 84 -7.78 7.73 -5.95
C LEU A 84 -7.02 8.64 -6.92
N ASP A 85 -5.96 9.28 -6.43
CA ASP A 85 -4.90 9.89 -7.24
C ASP A 85 -3.69 8.92 -7.24
N TYR A 86 -3.53 8.17 -8.32
CA TYR A 86 -2.43 7.23 -8.51
C TYR A 86 -1.53 7.68 -9.67
N ARG A 87 -0.21 7.70 -9.44
CA ARG A 87 0.78 7.95 -10.50
C ARG A 87 2.04 7.13 -10.28
N GLU A 88 2.55 6.57 -11.36
CA GLU A 88 3.90 6.00 -11.42
C GLU A 88 4.84 6.99 -12.12
N GLN A 89 6.10 7.04 -11.70
CA GLN A 89 7.12 7.89 -12.32
C GLN A 89 8.51 7.25 -12.22
N PRO A 90 9.52 7.72 -12.98
CA PRO A 90 10.90 7.24 -12.81
C PRO A 90 11.36 7.31 -11.36
N GLY A 91 11.95 6.23 -10.86
CA GLY A 91 12.42 6.13 -9.48
C GLY A 91 12.44 4.69 -8.98
N VAL A 92 13.09 4.51 -7.83
CA VAL A 92 13.24 3.24 -7.12
C VAL A 92 12.85 3.43 -5.64
N HIS A 93 13.04 2.41 -4.80
CA HIS A 93 12.73 2.45 -3.38
C HIS A 93 13.78 3.22 -2.56
N ASP A 94 13.90 4.54 -2.80
CA ASP A 94 14.91 5.37 -2.14
C ASP A 94 14.41 6.76 -1.68
N TRP A 95 15.24 7.39 -0.85
CA TRP A 95 14.97 8.73 -0.32
C TRP A 95 14.90 9.81 -1.39
N ASN A 96 15.63 9.69 -2.50
CA ASN A 96 15.61 10.68 -3.56
C ASN A 96 14.22 10.74 -4.22
N PHE A 97 13.62 9.57 -4.47
CA PHE A 97 12.27 9.46 -4.96
C PHE A 97 11.26 10.07 -3.98
N TRP A 98 11.34 9.70 -2.70
CA TRP A 98 10.38 10.18 -1.68
C TRP A 98 10.49 11.68 -1.41
N LEU A 99 11.71 12.23 -1.36
CA LEU A 99 11.94 13.67 -1.25
C LEU A 99 11.43 14.40 -2.49
N GLY A 100 11.63 13.83 -3.69
CA GLY A 100 11.16 14.41 -4.95
C GLY A 100 9.64 14.55 -5.04
N ILE A 101 8.87 13.61 -4.48
CA ILE A 101 7.40 13.66 -4.45
C ILE A 101 6.82 14.41 -3.24
N MET A 102 7.67 14.83 -2.29
CA MET A 102 7.22 15.48 -1.06
C MET A 102 6.44 16.78 -1.28
N PRO A 103 6.83 17.68 -2.22
CA PRO A 103 6.02 18.87 -2.51
C PRO A 103 4.59 18.52 -2.97
N GLU A 104 4.44 17.56 -3.89
CA GLU A 104 3.11 17.09 -4.35
C GLU A 104 2.30 16.48 -3.21
N LEU A 105 2.95 15.75 -2.29
CA LEU A 105 2.30 15.19 -1.10
C LEU A 105 1.74 16.29 -0.20
N LEU A 106 2.54 17.34 0.05
CA LEU A 106 2.11 18.48 0.87
C LEU A 106 0.96 19.24 0.20
N ASP A 107 1.03 19.45 -1.12
CA ASP A 107 -0.06 20.06 -1.89
C ASP A 107 -1.35 19.24 -1.76
N PHE A 108 -1.27 17.91 -1.89
CA PHE A 108 -2.43 17.04 -1.75
C PHE A 108 -3.11 17.14 -0.37
N PHE A 109 -2.32 17.24 0.71
CA PHE A 109 -2.86 17.31 2.07
C PHE A 109 -3.29 18.71 2.53
N THR A 110 -2.74 19.76 1.90
CA THR A 110 -3.01 21.15 2.30
C THR A 110 -4.01 21.85 1.37
N ALA A 111 -4.27 21.29 0.18
CA ALA A 111 -5.33 21.75 -0.70
C ALA A 111 -6.69 21.61 0.02
N ARG A 112 -7.31 22.76 0.31
CA ARG A 112 -8.65 22.87 0.90
C ARG A 112 -9.74 22.49 -0.10
#